data_AF-A0A7R9KXR5-F1
#
_entry.id   AF-A0A7R9KXR5-F1
#
_cell.length_a   1.000
_cell.length_b   1.000
_cell.length_c   1.000
_cell.angle_alpha   90.00
_cell.angle_beta   90.00
_cell.angle_gamma   90.00
#
_symmetry.space_group_name_H-M   'P 1'
#
loop_
_entity.id
_entity.type
_entity.pdbx_description
1 polymer ?
#
loop_
_entity_poly.entity_id
_entity_poly.type
_entity_poly.pdbx_seq_one_letter_code
_entity_poly.pdbx_strand_id
1 'polypeptide(L)'
;KNFLKKLVHNYEKQTVKSESFEATKVAVKWSVDSYGTVTHNGNYTNGSNHSISFAISNEKLCQNILPANGVRVIIFVESMAMNVERRDTVRETWAHQTLQHSLGFRVVFVLGLHSKAQRAYIQISFAQMPGYYFPPYCSGFGYGFRASVAERLYSIALTIPYFHFEDVFITGFCRQKANISVEDTKHLTLRPVLRPSDGLCAAFSDQRINGNEMSSKEIRQLWSKPPNSTQRLLCPKIIKNG
;
A
#
# COMPACT_ATOMS: atom_id res chain seq x y z
N LYS A 1 19.34 15.74 -5.14
CA LYS A 1 20.02 16.41 -4.00
C LYS A 1 19.80 17.92 -3.92
N ASN A 2 19.62 18.68 -5.02
CA ASN A 2 19.46 20.15 -4.99
C ASN A 2 18.02 20.70 -4.91
N PHE A 3 16.99 19.84 -4.93
CA PHE A 3 15.58 20.28 -4.78
C PHE A 3 15.19 20.52 -3.31
N LEU A 4 15.62 19.63 -2.41
CA LEU A 4 15.32 19.71 -0.97
C LEU A 4 15.97 20.92 -0.28
N LYS A 5 17.19 21.33 -0.68
CA LYS A 5 17.86 22.51 -0.11
C LYS A 5 17.19 23.84 -0.47
N LYS A 6 16.53 23.94 -1.64
CA LYS A 6 15.78 25.14 -2.05
C LYS A 6 14.46 25.32 -1.29
N LEU A 7 13.88 24.23 -0.78
CA LEU A 7 12.60 24.27 -0.06
C LEU A 7 12.75 24.78 1.39
N VAL A 8 13.88 24.51 2.03
CA VAL A 8 14.16 24.92 3.42
C VAL A 8 14.45 26.42 3.54
N HIS A 9 15.16 27.02 2.57
CA HIS A 9 15.64 28.41 2.70
C HIS A 9 14.56 29.49 2.46
N ASN A 10 13.46 29.16 1.78
CA ASN A 10 12.37 30.12 1.54
C ASN A 10 11.35 30.20 2.70
N TYR A 11 11.45 29.34 3.71
CA TYR A 11 10.46 29.24 4.78
C TYR A 11 10.76 30.12 6.01
N GLU A 12 11.99 30.62 6.16
CA GLU A 12 12.38 31.45 7.33
C GLU A 12 11.83 32.89 7.30
N LYS A 13 11.11 33.31 6.25
CA LYS A 13 10.70 34.72 6.07
C LYS A 13 9.20 35.03 6.19
N GLN A 14 8.34 34.08 6.59
CA GLN A 14 6.91 34.38 6.75
C GLN A 14 6.33 33.83 8.06
N THR A 15 6.47 34.63 9.12
CA THR A 15 5.66 34.54 10.33
C THR A 15 4.25 35.10 10.08
N VAL A 16 3.21 34.28 10.27
CA VAL A 16 1.82 34.74 10.42
C VAL A 16 1.18 34.07 11.64
N LYS A 17 0.43 34.88 12.38
CA LYS A 17 -0.08 34.74 13.74
C LYS A 17 -0.93 33.47 13.97
N SER A 18 -0.70 32.83 15.11
CA SER A 18 -1.47 31.68 15.63
C SER A 18 -2.72 32.13 16.37
N GLU A 19 -3.89 31.62 15.99
CA GLU A 19 -5.06 31.52 16.86
C GLU A 19 -5.06 30.15 17.54
N SER A 20 -5.33 30.15 18.85
CA SER A 20 -5.20 29.00 19.75
C SER A 20 -6.49 28.18 19.81
N PHE A 21 -6.42 26.92 19.41
CA PHE A 21 -7.36 25.88 19.86
C PHE A 21 -6.64 24.98 20.86
N GLU A 22 -7.19 24.89 22.07
CA GLU A 22 -6.59 24.19 23.20
C GLU A 22 -6.91 22.69 23.10
N ALA A 23 -6.03 21.94 22.42
CA ALA A 23 -6.07 20.48 22.42
C ALA A 23 -5.59 19.97 23.78
N THR A 24 -6.44 19.21 24.48
CA THR A 24 -6.13 18.57 25.75
C THR A 24 -4.85 17.72 25.58
N LYS A 25 -3.76 18.12 26.26
CA LYS A 25 -2.46 17.43 26.24
C LYS A 25 -2.58 16.07 26.92
N VAL A 26 -2.98 15.04 26.18
CA VAL A 26 -2.70 13.65 26.58
C VAL A 26 -1.19 13.46 26.47
N ALA A 27 -0.53 13.17 27.59
CA ALA A 27 0.91 12.95 27.63
C ALA A 27 1.25 11.65 26.88
N VAL A 28 1.51 11.77 25.59
CA VAL A 28 1.93 10.63 24.79
C VAL A 28 3.41 10.37 25.12
N LYS A 29 3.67 9.26 25.79
CA LYS A 29 5.04 8.83 26.10
C LYS A 29 5.59 8.10 24.87
N TRP A 30 6.74 8.49 24.37
CA TRP A 30 7.44 7.82 23.28
C TRP A 30 8.78 7.30 23.77
N SER A 31 9.30 6.23 23.15
CA SER A 31 10.67 5.76 23.36
C SER A 31 11.38 5.63 22.03
N VAL A 32 12.64 6.03 21.96
CA VAL A 32 13.49 5.81 20.79
C VAL A 32 14.47 4.70 21.14
N ASP A 33 14.52 3.65 20.31
CA ASP A 33 15.49 2.57 20.52
C ASP A 33 16.90 2.93 20.00
N SER A 34 17.87 2.04 20.22
CA SER A 34 19.26 2.21 19.79
C SER A 34 19.44 2.30 18.27
N TYR A 35 18.43 1.93 17.49
CA TYR A 35 18.43 1.99 16.03
C TYR A 35 17.73 3.24 15.48
N GLY A 36 17.29 4.15 16.35
CA GLY A 36 16.59 5.38 15.98
C GLY A 36 15.09 5.18 15.73
N THR A 37 14.53 4.03 16.11
CA THR A 37 13.11 3.72 15.94
C THR A 37 12.27 4.41 16.99
N VAL A 38 11.29 5.22 16.58
CA VAL A 38 10.34 5.88 17.49
C VAL A 38 9.18 4.92 17.79
N THR A 39 9.06 4.51 19.05
CA THR A 39 7.94 3.71 19.57
C THR A 39 6.97 4.60 20.34
N HIS A 40 5.69 4.54 19.99
CA HIS A 40 4.63 5.28 20.66
C HIS A 40 4.07 4.47 21.84
N ASN A 41 4.42 4.85 23.07
CA ASN A 41 3.99 4.21 24.33
C ASN A 41 2.87 5.02 25.03
N GLY A 42 1.87 5.46 24.28
CA GLY A 42 0.72 6.18 24.82
C GLY A 42 -0.53 5.30 24.95
N ASN A 43 -1.20 5.39 26.11
CA ASN A 43 -2.61 5.01 26.23
C ASN A 43 -3.46 6.15 25.64
N TYR A 44 -3.82 6.01 24.36
CA TYR A 44 -4.73 6.94 23.71
C TYR A 44 -6.16 6.56 24.12
N THR A 45 -6.81 7.43 24.89
CA THR A 45 -8.24 7.33 25.19
C THR A 45 -9.04 7.72 23.94
N ASN A 46 -9.79 6.78 23.38
CA ASN A 46 -10.79 6.92 22.28
C ASN A 46 -11.15 8.36 21.89
N GLY A 47 -10.30 9.02 21.10
CA GLY A 47 -10.51 10.39 20.60
C GLY A 47 -10.51 10.49 19.08
N SER A 48 -10.02 9.46 18.38
CA SER A 48 -10.11 9.38 16.93
C SER A 48 -11.45 8.76 16.59
N ASN A 49 -12.43 9.63 16.32
CA ASN A 49 -13.73 9.23 15.81
C ASN A 49 -13.53 8.71 14.38
N HIS A 50 -13.06 7.46 14.23
CA HIS A 50 -12.89 6.75 12.97
C HIS A 50 -14.25 6.30 12.43
N SER A 51 -15.21 7.22 12.34
CA SER A 51 -16.49 6.97 11.68
C SER A 51 -16.26 6.91 10.18
N ILE A 52 -16.01 5.71 9.67
CA ILE A 52 -15.88 5.43 8.25
C ILE A 52 -17.21 4.87 7.77
N SER A 53 -17.90 5.61 6.89
CA SER A 53 -19.09 5.12 6.20
C SER A 53 -18.73 4.64 4.81
N PHE A 54 -19.26 3.48 4.43
CA PHE A 54 -19.09 2.93 3.09
C PHE A 54 -20.29 3.30 2.23
N ALA A 55 -20.08 4.09 1.19
CA ALA A 55 -21.13 4.37 0.20
C ALA A 55 -21.47 3.14 -0.65
N ILE A 56 -20.49 2.25 -0.85
CA ILE A 56 -20.63 0.99 -1.60
C ILE A 56 -19.90 -0.09 -0.81
N SER A 57 -20.60 -1.17 -0.46
CA SER A 57 -20.06 -2.35 0.22
C SER A 57 -20.51 -3.62 -0.51
N ASN A 58 -19.65 -4.65 -0.53
CA ASN A 58 -19.98 -5.97 -1.07
C ASN A 58 -19.99 -7.01 0.05
N GLU A 59 -21.02 -6.96 0.89
CA GLU A 59 -21.15 -7.81 2.09
C GLU A 59 -21.16 -9.31 1.79
N LYS A 60 -21.53 -9.68 0.55
CA LYS A 60 -21.58 -11.09 0.12
C LYS A 60 -20.24 -11.63 -0.35
N LEU A 61 -19.21 -10.78 -0.51
CA LEU A 61 -17.90 -11.19 -1.01
C LEU A 61 -17.29 -12.35 -0.21
N CYS A 62 -17.50 -12.34 1.10
CA CYS A 62 -16.95 -13.32 2.04
C CYS A 62 -17.95 -14.42 2.44
N GLN A 63 -19.13 -14.48 1.82
CA GLN A 63 -20.09 -15.55 2.09
C GLN A 63 -19.63 -16.84 1.36
N ASN A 64 -19.54 -17.96 2.08
CA ASN A 64 -19.10 -19.29 1.61
C ASN A 64 -17.57 -19.56 1.49
N ILE A 65 -16.78 -19.21 2.51
CA ILE A 65 -15.30 -19.44 2.53
C ILE A 65 -14.89 -20.87 3.00
N LEU A 66 -15.80 -21.83 3.18
CA LEU A 66 -15.53 -23.19 3.72
C LEU A 66 -15.11 -24.24 2.64
N PRO A 67 -14.48 -25.40 2.97
CA PRO A 67 -13.04 -25.63 2.83
C PRO A 67 -12.63 -26.53 1.64
N ALA A 68 -13.52 -26.80 0.68
CA ALA A 68 -13.16 -27.56 -0.53
C ALA A 68 -12.75 -26.64 -1.70
N ASN A 69 -13.25 -25.40 -1.74
CA ASN A 69 -13.03 -24.37 -2.77
C ASN A 69 -12.87 -22.94 -2.17
N GLY A 70 -12.41 -22.85 -0.93
CA GLY A 70 -12.42 -21.61 -0.13
C GLY A 70 -11.45 -20.51 -0.62
N VAL A 71 -11.83 -19.26 -0.38
CA VAL A 71 -10.98 -18.08 -0.61
C VAL A 71 -9.78 -18.11 0.35
N ARG A 72 -8.57 -18.22 -0.18
CA ARG A 72 -7.30 -18.25 0.55
C ARG A 72 -6.66 -16.87 0.68
N VAL A 73 -6.90 -16.00 -0.31
CA VAL A 73 -6.29 -14.67 -0.41
C VAL A 73 -7.34 -13.66 -0.83
N ILE A 74 -7.36 -12.50 -0.16
CA ILE A 74 -8.09 -11.31 -0.62
C ILE A 74 -7.05 -10.26 -0.99
N ILE A 75 -7.15 -9.74 -2.21
CA ILE A 75 -6.25 -8.71 -2.74
C ILE A 75 -7.04 -7.41 -2.81
N PHE A 76 -6.61 -6.42 -2.04
CA PHE A 76 -7.13 -5.06 -2.11
C PHE A 76 -6.33 -4.27 -3.16
N VAL A 77 -7.03 -3.65 -4.10
CA VAL A 77 -6.46 -2.82 -5.16
C VAL A 77 -6.95 -1.41 -4.96
N GLU A 78 -6.06 -0.53 -4.52
CA GLU A 78 -6.35 0.90 -4.39
C GLU A 78 -6.52 1.53 -5.79
N SER A 79 -7.58 2.32 -5.95
CA SER A 79 -7.86 3.01 -7.21
C SER A 79 -8.67 4.29 -6.97
N MET A 80 -8.47 5.31 -7.79
CA MET A 80 -9.39 6.45 -7.84
C MET A 80 -10.70 6.05 -8.52
N ALA A 81 -11.83 6.61 -8.09
CA ALA A 81 -13.14 6.33 -8.70
C ALA A 81 -13.14 6.54 -10.23
N MET A 82 -12.44 7.57 -10.71
CA MET A 82 -12.31 7.89 -12.15
C MET A 82 -11.49 6.88 -12.97
N ASN A 83 -10.67 6.04 -12.35
CA ASN A 83 -9.80 5.08 -13.05
C ASN A 83 -10.55 3.82 -13.51
N VAL A 84 -11.69 3.98 -14.18
CA VAL A 84 -12.55 2.87 -14.64
C VAL A 84 -11.79 1.93 -15.58
N GLU A 85 -11.14 2.48 -16.61
CA GLU A 85 -10.37 1.73 -17.61
C GLU A 85 -9.23 0.89 -17.00
N ARG A 86 -8.60 1.41 -15.93
CA ARG A 86 -7.57 0.68 -15.17
C ARG A 86 -8.16 -0.51 -14.42
N ARG A 87 -9.32 -0.34 -13.77
CA ARG A 87 -9.99 -1.44 -13.06
C ARG A 87 -10.51 -2.49 -14.03
N ASP A 88 -11.03 -2.09 -15.19
CA ASP A 88 -11.49 -3.03 -16.22
C ASP A 88 -10.32 -3.84 -16.78
N THR A 89 -9.19 -3.20 -17.06
CA THR A 89 -7.95 -3.89 -17.44
C THR A 89 -7.57 -4.97 -16.42
N VAL A 90 -7.62 -4.65 -15.12
CA VAL A 90 -7.32 -5.63 -14.06
C VAL A 90 -8.29 -6.81 -14.11
N ARG A 91 -9.60 -6.55 -14.23
CA ARG A 91 -10.65 -7.59 -14.32
C ARG A 91 -10.52 -8.47 -15.56
N GLU A 92 -10.13 -7.88 -16.69
CA GLU A 92 -9.93 -8.57 -17.97
C GLU A 92 -8.66 -9.44 -17.97
N THR A 93 -7.75 -9.22 -17.01
CA THR A 93 -6.41 -9.85 -16.99
C THR A 93 -6.20 -10.70 -15.74
N TRP A 94 -5.28 -10.31 -14.86
CA TRP A 94 -4.85 -11.13 -13.72
C TRP A 94 -5.95 -11.31 -12.67
N ALA A 95 -6.95 -10.44 -12.63
CA ALA A 95 -8.11 -10.56 -11.74
C ALA A 95 -9.34 -11.16 -12.42
N HIS A 96 -9.17 -11.92 -13.51
CA HIS A 96 -10.31 -12.56 -14.16
C HIS A 96 -11.08 -13.49 -13.20
N GLN A 97 -12.41 -13.50 -13.26
CA GLN A 97 -13.26 -14.22 -12.30
C GLN A 97 -12.96 -15.73 -12.29
N THR A 98 -12.74 -16.34 -13.45
CA THR A 98 -12.34 -17.75 -13.56
C THR A 98 -11.03 -18.04 -12.83
N LEU A 99 -10.05 -17.12 -12.89
CA LEU A 99 -8.78 -17.27 -12.16
C LEU A 99 -9.01 -17.15 -10.66
N GLN A 100 -9.78 -16.15 -10.23
CA GLN A 100 -10.17 -15.96 -8.83
C GLN A 100 -10.84 -17.22 -8.25
N HIS A 101 -11.76 -17.83 -9.00
CA HIS A 101 -12.45 -19.04 -8.58
C HIS A 101 -11.51 -20.25 -8.56
N SER A 102 -10.74 -20.47 -9.63
CA SER A 102 -9.88 -21.66 -9.78
C SER A 102 -8.67 -21.66 -8.84
N LEU A 103 -8.13 -20.47 -8.53
CA LEU A 103 -6.95 -20.31 -7.68
C LEU A 103 -7.31 -19.92 -6.23
N GLY A 104 -8.60 -19.72 -5.93
CA GLY A 104 -9.07 -19.43 -4.58
C GLY A 104 -8.62 -18.07 -4.04
N PHE A 105 -8.71 -17.00 -4.84
CA PHE A 105 -8.49 -15.63 -4.36
C PHE A 105 -9.63 -14.70 -4.77
N ARG A 106 -9.75 -13.55 -4.12
CA ARG A 106 -10.72 -12.50 -4.47
C ARG A 106 -10.04 -11.15 -4.59
N VAL A 107 -10.54 -10.31 -5.50
CA VAL A 107 -10.03 -8.94 -5.70
C VAL A 107 -11.10 -7.92 -5.31
N VAL A 108 -10.71 -6.95 -4.48
CA VAL A 108 -11.56 -5.85 -4.01
C VAL A 108 -10.91 -4.53 -4.41
N PHE A 109 -11.65 -3.66 -5.10
CA PHE A 109 -11.18 -2.31 -5.37
C PHE A 109 -11.55 -1.38 -4.23
N VAL A 110 -10.56 -0.73 -3.64
CA VAL A 110 -10.75 0.29 -2.60
C VAL A 110 -10.74 1.65 -3.28
N LEU A 111 -11.84 2.39 -3.13
CA LEU A 111 -12.05 3.67 -3.79
C LEU A 111 -12.28 4.77 -2.75
N GLY A 112 -11.56 5.89 -2.88
CA GLY A 112 -11.84 7.12 -2.15
C GLY A 112 -12.74 8.07 -2.94
N LEU A 113 -13.58 8.83 -2.23
CA LEU A 113 -14.30 9.97 -2.81
C LEU A 113 -13.30 11.11 -3.02
N HIS A 114 -13.18 11.59 -4.26
CA HIS A 114 -12.29 12.70 -4.58
C HIS A 114 -12.99 14.04 -4.30
N SER A 115 -12.56 14.78 -3.28
CA SER A 115 -12.89 16.20 -3.16
C SER A 115 -11.92 17.01 -4.03
N LYS A 116 -12.41 18.03 -4.75
CA LYS A 116 -11.61 18.87 -5.67
C LYS A 116 -10.41 19.58 -5.01
N ALA A 117 -10.28 19.53 -3.68
CA ALA A 117 -9.32 20.31 -2.90
C ALA A 117 -7.93 19.64 -2.70
N GLN A 118 -7.71 18.42 -3.15
CA GLN A 118 -6.54 17.61 -2.73
C GLN A 118 -5.28 17.74 -3.61
N ARG A 119 -5.03 18.93 -4.19
CA ARG A 119 -3.68 19.31 -4.67
C ARG A 119 -2.95 20.19 -3.65
N ALA A 120 -3.18 19.94 -2.36
CA ALA A 120 -2.41 20.56 -1.29
C ALA A 120 -1.09 19.78 -1.14
N TYR A 121 0.03 20.50 -1.11
CA TYR A 121 1.30 19.96 -0.66
C TYR A 121 1.08 19.26 0.69
N ILE A 122 1.49 18.01 0.78
CA ILE A 122 1.34 17.22 2.00
C ILE A 122 2.22 17.83 3.08
N GLN A 123 1.60 18.54 4.03
CA GLN A 123 2.27 19.04 5.22
C GLN A 123 2.07 18.05 6.36
N ILE A 124 3.17 17.59 6.94
CA ILE A 124 3.16 16.79 8.18
C ILE A 124 3.45 17.75 9.32
N SER A 125 2.52 17.92 10.24
CA SER A 125 2.79 18.70 11.44
C SER A 125 3.57 17.88 12.47
N PHE A 126 4.32 18.55 13.35
CA PHE A 126 4.99 17.88 14.48
C PHE A 126 3.99 17.14 15.41
N ALA A 127 2.74 17.61 15.45
CA ALA A 127 1.67 16.92 16.19
C ALA A 127 1.23 15.60 15.52
N GLN A 128 1.38 15.47 14.19
CA GLN A 128 1.08 14.23 13.46
C GLN A 128 2.24 13.23 13.48
N MET A 129 3.49 13.71 13.56
CA MET A 129 4.67 12.86 13.61
C MET A 129 5.62 13.37 14.70
N PRO A 130 5.68 12.68 15.86
CA PRO A 130 6.65 13.02 16.89
C PRO A 130 8.02 12.52 16.45
N GLY A 131 8.85 13.44 15.94
CA GLY A 131 10.20 13.15 15.47
C GLY A 131 10.43 13.57 14.03
N TYR A 132 11.58 13.19 13.50
CA TYR A 132 12.04 13.59 12.17
C TYR A 132 11.99 12.46 11.13
N TYR A 133 11.72 11.23 11.55
CA TYR A 133 11.81 10.04 10.71
C TYR A 133 10.58 9.16 10.86
N PHE A 134 10.18 8.54 9.75
CA PHE A 134 9.17 7.49 9.78
C PHE A 134 9.72 6.23 10.46
N PRO A 135 8.86 5.46 11.15
CA PRO A 135 9.22 4.12 11.58
C PRO A 135 9.57 3.25 10.37
N PRO A 136 10.42 2.21 10.50
CA PRO A 136 10.58 1.21 9.45
C PRO A 136 9.23 0.67 8.96
N TYR A 137 9.01 0.77 7.66
CA TYR A 137 7.75 0.44 6.98
C TYR A 137 8.02 -0.22 5.62
N CYS A 138 7.02 -0.92 5.08
CA CYS A 138 7.09 -1.52 3.74
C CYS A 138 6.71 -0.45 2.71
N SER A 139 7.69 0.09 1.98
CA SER A 139 7.44 1.01 0.87
C SER A 139 7.24 0.25 -0.46
N GLY A 140 6.38 0.74 -1.34
CA GLY A 140 6.21 0.19 -2.69
C GLY A 140 4.76 0.05 -3.14
N PHE A 141 4.47 -0.95 -3.96
CA PHE A 141 3.16 -1.18 -4.60
C PHE A 141 2.31 -2.23 -3.87
N GLY A 142 2.78 -2.78 -2.75
CA GLY A 142 2.02 -3.74 -1.97
C GLY A 142 2.83 -4.46 -0.91
N TYR A 143 2.10 -4.99 0.06
CA TYR A 143 2.57 -5.86 1.13
C TYR A 143 1.46 -6.88 1.42
N GLY A 144 1.78 -7.96 2.15
CA GLY A 144 0.82 -9.01 2.46
C GLY A 144 1.02 -9.56 3.86
N PHE A 145 -0.08 -9.98 4.48
CA PHE A 145 -0.08 -10.61 5.79
C PHE A 145 -1.28 -11.54 5.96
N ARG A 146 -1.25 -12.38 6.99
CA ARG A 146 -2.35 -13.29 7.35
C ARG A 146 -3.57 -12.50 7.85
N ALA A 147 -4.76 -13.09 7.74
CA ALA A 147 -6.00 -12.50 8.25
C ALA A 147 -5.92 -12.13 9.75
N SER A 148 -5.31 -12.98 10.58
CA SER A 148 -5.10 -12.70 12.01
C SER A 148 -4.20 -11.48 12.26
N VAL A 149 -3.25 -11.20 11.37
CA VAL A 149 -2.42 -9.99 11.43
C VAL A 149 -3.24 -8.77 11.03
N ALA A 150 -4.11 -8.89 10.02
CA ALA A 150 -5.03 -7.83 9.60
C ALA A 150 -5.95 -7.38 10.75
N GLU A 151 -6.56 -8.34 11.46
CA GLU A 151 -7.43 -8.07 12.61
C GLU A 151 -6.68 -7.32 13.72
N ARG A 152 -5.45 -7.75 14.02
CA ARG A 152 -4.62 -7.11 15.04
C ARG A 152 -4.22 -5.69 14.62
N LEU A 153 -3.79 -5.49 13.39
CA LEU A 153 -3.47 -4.17 12.86
C LEU A 153 -4.68 -3.24 12.88
N TYR A 154 -5.86 -3.75 12.52
CA TYR A 154 -7.12 -3.00 12.58
C TYR A 154 -7.45 -2.54 14.00
N SER A 155 -7.39 -3.45 14.99
CA SER A 155 -7.63 -3.07 16.40
C SER A 155 -6.66 -1.99 16.90
N ILE A 156 -5.42 -2.01 16.42
CA ILE A 156 -4.39 -1.05 16.79
C ILE A 156 -4.60 0.28 16.07
N ALA A 157 -4.97 0.26 14.80
CA ALA A 157 -5.26 1.46 14.00
C ALA A 157 -6.35 2.33 14.64
N LEU A 158 -7.35 1.71 15.29
CA LEU A 158 -8.40 2.42 16.04
C LEU A 158 -7.88 3.16 17.29
N THR A 159 -6.65 2.88 17.73
CA THR A 159 -6.02 3.46 18.93
C THR A 159 -4.88 4.43 18.60
N ILE A 160 -4.61 4.69 17.32
CA ILE A 160 -3.55 5.58 16.84
C ILE A 160 -4.20 6.67 15.98
N PRO A 161 -3.84 7.96 16.15
CA PRO A 161 -4.29 9.01 15.24
C PRO A 161 -3.98 8.67 13.78
N TYR A 162 -4.96 8.86 12.90
CA TYR A 162 -4.78 8.57 11.48
C TYR A 162 -3.61 9.35 10.88
N PHE A 163 -2.75 8.63 10.16
CA PHE A 163 -1.65 9.19 9.39
C PHE A 163 -1.91 8.92 7.91
N HIS A 164 -1.78 9.96 7.07
CA HIS A 164 -2.31 9.92 5.70
C HIS A 164 -1.46 9.13 4.70
N PHE A 165 -0.23 8.78 5.06
CA PHE A 165 0.56 7.80 4.31
C PHE A 165 0.22 6.41 4.83
N GLU A 166 -0.57 5.68 4.05
CA GLU A 166 -1.15 4.38 4.38
C GLU A 166 -0.08 3.35 4.77
N ASP A 167 0.98 3.25 3.98
CA ASP A 167 2.09 2.32 4.18
C ASP A 167 2.84 2.62 5.48
N VAL A 168 3.11 3.89 5.77
CA VAL A 168 3.71 4.35 7.03
C VAL A 168 2.75 4.11 8.20
N PHE A 169 1.45 4.32 8.02
CA PHE A 169 0.45 4.15 9.07
C PHE A 169 0.27 2.68 9.46
N ILE A 170 0.00 1.81 8.49
CA ILE A 170 -0.30 0.39 8.71
C ILE A 170 0.98 -0.40 8.98
N THR A 171 1.95 -0.34 8.07
CA THR A 171 3.17 -1.16 8.17
C THR A 171 4.29 -0.51 8.99
N GLY A 172 4.14 0.75 9.38
CA GLY A 172 5.01 1.45 10.31
C GLY A 172 4.40 1.52 11.71
N PHE A 173 3.58 2.54 11.97
CA PHE A 173 3.06 2.85 13.31
C PHE A 173 2.22 1.72 13.91
N CYS A 174 1.20 1.23 13.19
CA CYS A 174 0.31 0.18 13.70
C CYS A 174 1.06 -1.13 13.92
N ARG A 175 1.89 -1.54 12.95
CA ARG A 175 2.73 -2.73 13.06
C ARG A 175 3.66 -2.69 14.28
N GLN A 176 4.33 -1.56 14.52
CA GLN A 176 5.24 -1.43 15.66
C GLN A 176 4.52 -1.48 17.00
N LYS A 177 3.39 -0.75 17.14
CA LYS A 177 2.57 -0.81 18.35
C LYS A 177 2.01 -2.22 18.57
N ALA A 178 1.71 -2.93 17.50
CA ALA A 178 1.32 -4.34 17.54
C ALA A 178 2.49 -5.30 17.78
N ASN A 179 3.75 -4.86 17.82
CA ASN A 179 4.92 -5.73 17.91
C ASN A 179 4.89 -6.87 16.87
N ILE A 180 4.70 -6.52 15.60
CA ILE A 180 4.71 -7.46 14.46
C ILE A 180 6.02 -7.27 13.66
N SER A 181 6.71 -8.35 13.34
CA SER A 181 7.90 -8.33 12.48
C SER A 181 7.53 -8.22 11.00
N VAL A 182 8.47 -7.69 10.20
CA VAL A 182 8.40 -7.68 8.74
C VAL A 182 9.41 -8.68 8.21
N GLU A 183 9.03 -9.43 7.19
CA GLU A 183 9.94 -10.25 6.40
C GLU A 183 10.03 -9.67 4.98
N ASP A 184 11.25 -9.37 4.54
CA ASP A 184 11.50 -8.89 3.19
C ASP A 184 11.41 -10.04 2.18
N THR A 185 10.92 -9.74 0.98
CA THR A 185 10.80 -10.71 -0.10
C THR A 185 11.24 -10.12 -1.43
N LYS A 186 12.26 -10.73 -2.04
CA LYS A 186 12.73 -10.36 -3.39
C LYS A 186 11.67 -10.53 -4.48
N HIS A 187 10.58 -11.25 -4.19
CA HIS A 187 9.51 -11.55 -5.13
C HIS A 187 8.55 -10.37 -5.35
N LEU A 188 8.50 -9.41 -4.42
CA LEU A 188 7.83 -8.13 -4.58
C LEU A 188 8.87 -7.04 -4.80
N THR A 189 9.10 -6.67 -6.06
CA THR A 189 10.14 -5.69 -6.42
C THR A 189 9.63 -4.52 -7.28
N LEU A 190 10.21 -3.34 -7.06
CA LEU A 190 9.97 -2.11 -7.81
C LEU A 190 10.80 -2.03 -9.11
N ARG A 191 11.90 -2.78 -9.19
CA ARG A 191 12.83 -2.69 -10.32
C ARG A 191 13.45 -4.05 -10.67
N PRO A 192 13.75 -4.27 -11.97
CA PRO A 192 13.45 -3.39 -13.12
C PRO A 192 11.96 -3.36 -13.48
N VAL A 193 11.50 -2.36 -14.24
CA VAL A 193 10.11 -2.29 -14.71
C VAL A 193 9.79 -3.52 -15.56
N LEU A 194 8.61 -4.11 -15.34
CA LEU A 194 8.18 -5.29 -16.09
C LEU A 194 7.66 -4.87 -17.46
N ARG A 195 8.36 -5.24 -18.53
CA ARG A 195 7.90 -5.02 -19.91
C ARG A 195 7.10 -6.23 -20.39
N PRO A 196 6.15 -6.07 -21.32
CA PRO A 196 5.44 -7.21 -21.92
C PRO A 196 6.36 -8.25 -22.60
N SER A 197 7.56 -7.85 -23.01
CA SER A 197 8.61 -8.75 -23.52
C SER A 197 9.20 -9.66 -22.43
N ASP A 198 9.27 -9.16 -21.20
CA ASP A 198 9.94 -9.80 -20.07
C ASP A 198 8.97 -10.64 -19.22
N GLY A 199 7.68 -10.36 -19.34
CA GLY A 199 6.55 -10.90 -18.59
C GLY A 199 6.68 -12.32 -18.04
N LEU A 200 6.90 -13.28 -18.94
CA LEU A 200 6.96 -14.70 -18.60
C LEU A 200 8.27 -15.05 -17.89
N CYS A 201 9.38 -14.45 -18.29
CA CYS A 201 10.68 -14.69 -17.67
C CYS A 201 10.77 -14.08 -16.28
N ALA A 202 10.20 -12.90 -16.07
CA ALA A 202 10.10 -12.32 -14.74
C ALA A 202 9.20 -13.17 -13.82
N ALA A 203 8.12 -13.74 -14.34
CA ALA A 203 7.23 -14.60 -13.56
C ALA A 203 7.85 -15.98 -13.24
N PHE A 204 8.53 -16.62 -14.19
CA PHE A 204 9.07 -17.98 -14.01
C PHE A 204 10.52 -18.02 -13.50
N SER A 205 11.41 -17.17 -14.04
CA SER A 205 12.83 -17.16 -13.66
C SER A 205 13.07 -16.37 -12.38
N ASP A 206 12.49 -15.17 -12.29
CA ASP A 206 12.70 -14.28 -11.14
C ASP A 206 11.67 -14.53 -10.02
N GLN A 207 10.68 -15.39 -10.29
CA GLN A 207 9.55 -15.70 -9.39
C GLN A 207 8.88 -14.41 -8.90
N ARG A 208 8.76 -13.42 -9.77
CA ARG A 208 8.22 -12.10 -9.43
C ARG A 208 6.70 -12.16 -9.33
N ILE A 209 6.16 -11.58 -8.27
CA ILE A 209 4.72 -11.59 -7.96
C ILE A 209 4.02 -10.37 -8.56
N ASN A 210 4.71 -9.24 -8.74
CA ASN A 210 4.12 -7.97 -9.15
C ASN A 210 4.73 -7.38 -10.44
N GLY A 211 4.03 -6.40 -11.02
CA GLY A 211 4.59 -5.43 -11.96
C GLY A 211 4.27 -4.00 -11.48
N ASN A 212 5.09 -3.02 -11.85
CA ASN A 212 4.88 -1.61 -11.54
C ASN A 212 5.00 -0.76 -12.80
N GLU A 213 4.34 0.41 -12.79
CA GLU A 213 4.44 1.43 -13.85
C GLU A 213 3.97 0.96 -15.25
N MET A 214 3.06 -0.01 -15.32
CA MET A 214 2.54 -0.52 -16.59
C MET A 214 1.28 0.22 -17.04
N SER A 215 1.15 0.46 -18.34
CA SER A 215 -0.09 0.95 -18.96
C SER A 215 -1.14 -0.16 -19.11
N SER A 216 -2.40 0.23 -19.26
CA SER A 216 -3.51 -0.69 -19.52
C SER A 216 -3.26 -1.58 -20.75
N LYS A 217 -2.66 -1.00 -21.80
CA LYS A 217 -2.27 -1.72 -23.02
C LYS A 217 -1.22 -2.78 -22.74
N GLU A 218 -0.18 -2.45 -21.98
CA GLU A 218 0.91 -3.38 -21.65
C GLU A 218 0.43 -4.53 -20.77
N ILE A 219 -0.46 -4.26 -19.81
CA ILE A 219 -1.06 -5.32 -18.97
C ILE A 219 -1.88 -6.27 -19.85
N ARG A 220 -2.72 -5.75 -20.76
CA ARG A 220 -3.47 -6.61 -21.70
C ARG A 220 -2.54 -7.42 -22.60
N GLN A 221 -1.49 -6.81 -23.15
CA GLN A 221 -0.49 -7.50 -23.97
C GLN A 221 0.26 -8.60 -23.21
N LEU A 222 0.53 -8.38 -21.92
CA LEU A 222 1.17 -9.36 -21.06
C LEU A 222 0.27 -10.59 -20.85
N TRP A 223 -1.04 -10.36 -20.63
CA TRP A 223 -2.00 -11.40 -20.29
C TRP A 223 -2.73 -12.03 -21.49
N SER A 224 -2.60 -11.47 -22.70
CA SER A 224 -3.21 -12.01 -23.93
C SER A 224 -2.38 -13.09 -24.65
N LYS A 225 -1.11 -13.30 -24.25
CA LYS A 225 -0.21 -14.21 -24.97
C LYS A 225 -0.64 -15.68 -24.78
N PRO A 226 -0.91 -16.43 -25.87
CA PRO A 226 -1.39 -17.80 -25.78
C PRO A 226 -0.35 -18.76 -25.16
N PRO A 227 -0.79 -19.87 -24.54
CA PRO A 227 0.06 -20.90 -23.92
C PRO A 227 1.18 -21.45 -24.79
N ASN A 228 0.99 -21.42 -26.11
CA ASN A 228 1.88 -22.08 -27.07
C ASN A 228 2.74 -21.12 -27.88
N SER A 229 2.89 -19.85 -27.46
CA SER A 229 3.84 -18.95 -28.14
C SER A 229 5.28 -19.32 -27.79
N THR A 230 6.20 -19.29 -28.76
CA THR A 230 7.64 -19.48 -28.55
C THR A 230 8.24 -18.47 -27.56
N GLN A 231 7.57 -17.34 -27.34
CA GLN A 231 7.90 -16.37 -26.29
C GLN A 231 7.65 -16.89 -24.86
N ARG A 232 6.93 -18.00 -24.67
CA ARG A 232 6.79 -18.71 -23.38
C ARG A 232 7.92 -19.71 -23.11
N LEU A 233 8.62 -20.16 -24.15
CA LEU A 233 9.63 -21.23 -24.06
C LEU A 233 11.07 -20.71 -23.99
N LEU A 234 11.32 -19.48 -24.43
CA LEU A 234 12.66 -18.90 -24.49
C LEU A 234 12.71 -17.59 -23.70
N CYS A 235 13.57 -17.56 -22.69
CA CYS A 235 13.92 -16.36 -21.94
C CYS A 235 15.24 -15.80 -22.45
N PRO A 236 15.23 -14.87 -23.42
CA PRO A 236 16.47 -14.28 -23.91
C PRO A 236 17.15 -13.53 -22.76
N LYS A 237 18.32 -14.01 -22.35
CA LYS A 237 19.20 -13.26 -21.44
C LYS A 237 19.73 -12.06 -22.19
N ILE A 238 19.47 -10.86 -21.67
CA ILE A 238 20.11 -9.65 -22.21
C ILE A 238 21.62 -9.79 -21.94
N ILE A 239 22.39 -10.00 -23.00
CA ILE A 239 23.85 -9.91 -22.93
C ILE A 239 24.16 -8.44 -22.69
N LYS A 240 24.54 -8.08 -21.45
CA LYS A 240 25.12 -6.77 -21.19
C LYS A 240 26.49 -6.77 -21.87
N ASN A 241 26.64 -6.03 -22.96
CA ASN A 241 27.96 -5.73 -23.49
C ASN A 241 28.73 -5.00 -22.37
N GLY A 242 29.87 -5.59 -22.00
CA GLY A 242 30.77 -5.09 -20.95
C GLY A 242 31.42 -3.78 -21.32
#